data_AF-A0A524II31-F1
#
_entry.id   AF-A0A524II31-F1
#
_cell.length_a   1.000
_cell.length_b   1.000
_cell.length_c   1.000
_cell.angle_alpha   90.00
_cell.angle_beta   90.00
_cell.angle_gamma   90.00
#
_symmetry.space_group_name_H-M   'P 1'
#
loop_
_entity.id
_entity.type
_entity.pdbx_description
1 polymer ?
#
loop_
_entity_poly.entity_id
_entity_poly.type
_entity_poly.pdbx_seq_one_letter_code
_entity_poly.pdbx_strand_id
1 'polypeptide(L)'
;MDRKIIVIIGAAVVIIAVALVLVFVLPKKKAGTGEVPVSKARENTLRLAGEYMDSGEYQRALDLLDKLLIENADDQDARDLRDKIIGEKARAEDTARAKQSTETEAEKARQEALSKSLSQLGESIESSRQNPPEVVVRTQTDKEKEQQQKDLENLSAREKEKALKVRSLLDSGIR
;
A
#
# COMPACT_ATOMS: atom_id res chain seq x y z
N MET A 1 -3.13 -24.03 -15.56
CA MET A 1 -2.55 -22.74 -16.01
C MET A 1 -3.68 -21.89 -16.54
N ASP A 2 -3.94 -20.75 -15.90
CA ASP A 2 -5.05 -19.88 -16.31
C ASP A 2 -4.78 -19.30 -17.70
N ARG A 3 -5.84 -19.23 -18.52
CA ARG A 3 -5.74 -18.71 -19.89
C ARG A 3 -5.14 -17.29 -19.93
N LYS A 4 -5.32 -16.53 -18.84
CA LYS A 4 -4.73 -15.20 -18.62
C LYS A 4 -3.20 -15.25 -18.45
N ILE A 5 -2.69 -16.25 -17.73
CA ILE A 5 -1.24 -16.45 -17.51
C ILE A 5 -0.56 -16.89 -18.82
N ILE A 6 -1.23 -17.73 -19.61
CA ILE A 6 -0.72 -18.16 -20.92
C ILE A 6 -0.62 -16.98 -21.90
N VAL A 7 -1.59 -16.06 -21.88
CA VAL A 7 -1.56 -14.85 -22.71
C VAL A 7 -0.45 -13.88 -22.28
N ILE A 8 -0.21 -13.72 -20.98
CA ILE A 8 0.85 -12.84 -20.47
C ILE A 8 2.24 -13.38 -20.81
N ILE A 9 2.47 -14.68 -20.64
CA ILE A 9 3.74 -15.32 -21.00
C ILE A 9 3.95 -15.27 -22.52
N GLY A 10 2.90 -15.52 -23.30
CA GLY A 10 2.96 -15.37 -24.76
C GLY A 10 3.32 -13.96 -25.21
N ALA A 11 2.72 -12.93 -24.59
CA ALA A 11 3.03 -11.53 -24.90
C ALA A 11 4.48 -11.16 -24.52
N ALA A 12 4.96 -11.61 -23.36
CA ALA A 12 6.33 -11.35 -22.92
C ALA A 12 7.37 -12.00 -23.85
N VAL A 13 7.12 -13.24 -24.29
CA VAL A 13 8.01 -13.96 -25.23
C VAL A 13 8.00 -13.29 -26.60
N VAL A 14 6.86 -12.80 -27.08
CA VAL A 14 6.77 -12.06 -28.34
C VAL A 14 7.51 -10.72 -28.27
N ILE A 15 7.43 -9.98 -27.16
CA ILE A 15 8.15 -8.71 -26.98
C ILE A 15 9.67 -8.95 -26.96
N ILE A 16 10.13 -10.00 -26.25
CA ILE A 16 11.55 -10.37 -26.21
C ILE A 16 12.04 -10.83 -27.60
N ALA A 17 11.23 -11.60 -28.32
CA ALA A 17 11.56 -12.02 -29.69
C ALA A 17 11.64 -10.83 -30.66
N VAL A 18 10.72 -9.87 -30.56
CA VAL A 18 10.74 -8.64 -31.38
C VAL A 18 11.95 -7.77 -31.06
N ALA A 19 12.34 -7.66 -29.79
CA ALA A 19 13.55 -6.94 -29.37
C ALA A 19 14.83 -7.60 -29.94
N LEU A 20 14.92 -8.93 -29.93
CA LEU A 20 16.05 -9.67 -30.49
C LEU A 20 16.11 -9.58 -32.02
N VAL A 21 14.95 -9.59 -32.70
CA VAL A 21 14.86 -9.41 -34.15
C VAL A 21 15.21 -7.99 -34.56
N LEU A 22 14.83 -6.96 -33.79
CA LEU A 22 15.26 -5.58 -34.03
C LEU A 22 16.78 -5.44 -33.95
N VAL A 23 17.44 -6.06 -32.97
CA VAL A 23 18.91 -6.07 -32.88
C VAL A 23 19.57 -6.76 -34.09
N PHE A 24 18.90 -7.72 -34.72
CA PHE A 24 19.45 -8.50 -35.84
C PHE A 24 19.09 -7.97 -37.24
N VAL A 25 17.96 -7.25 -37.38
CA VAL A 25 17.41 -6.74 -38.66
C VAL A 25 17.76 -5.27 -38.91
N LEU A 26 18.31 -4.54 -37.93
CA LEU A 26 18.94 -3.25 -38.23
C LEU A 26 20.05 -3.45 -39.29
N PRO A 27 20.04 -2.71 -40.40
CA PRO A 27 20.95 -2.94 -41.51
C PRO A 27 22.41 -2.79 -41.05
N LYS A 28 23.14 -3.90 -41.06
CA LYS A 28 24.60 -3.91 -40.99
C LYS A 28 25.16 -3.21 -42.22
N LYS A 29 25.30 -1.88 -42.16
CA LYS A 29 26.11 -1.13 -43.13
C LYS A 29 27.55 -1.63 -42.98
N LYS A 30 27.95 -2.49 -43.91
CA LYS A 30 29.34 -2.94 -44.07
C LYS A 30 30.24 -1.73 -44.30
N ALA A 31 31.36 -1.73 -43.57
CA ALA A 31 32.66 -1.21 -43.97
C ALA A 31 32.69 0.20 -44.58
N GLY A 32 32.52 1.20 -43.72
CA GLY A 32 33.40 2.35 -43.75
C GLY A 32 34.10 2.38 -42.40
N THR A 33 35.43 2.34 -42.37
CA THR A 33 36.25 2.87 -41.28
C THR A 33 35.96 4.36 -41.13
N GLY A 34 34.75 4.68 -40.69
CA GLY A 34 34.37 5.99 -40.20
C GLY A 34 34.55 5.91 -38.71
N GLU A 35 35.65 6.48 -38.24
CA GLU A 35 35.81 6.87 -36.84
C GLU A 35 34.47 7.48 -36.41
N VAL A 36 33.70 6.79 -35.55
CA VAL A 36 32.66 7.48 -34.80
C VAL A 36 33.47 8.53 -34.04
N PRO A 37 33.27 9.83 -34.29
CA PRO A 37 34.05 10.84 -33.59
C PRO A 37 33.88 10.53 -32.12
N VAL A 38 35.00 10.32 -31.42
CA VAL A 38 35.05 9.81 -30.03
C VAL A 38 34.05 10.56 -29.13
N SER A 39 33.79 11.83 -29.44
CA SER A 39 32.76 12.66 -28.81
C SER A 39 31.34 12.09 -28.87
N LYS A 40 30.87 11.55 -30.00
CA LYS A 40 29.50 11.03 -30.15
C LYS A 40 29.29 9.72 -29.40
N ALA A 41 30.31 8.85 -29.37
CA ALA A 41 30.25 7.61 -28.60
C ALA A 41 30.20 7.93 -27.10
N ARG A 42 31.05 8.86 -26.64
CA ARG A 42 31.05 9.38 -25.27
C ARG A 42 29.68 9.95 -24.87
N GLU A 43 29.14 10.90 -25.64
CA GLU A 43 27.85 11.54 -25.35
C GLU A 43 26.70 10.52 -25.24
N ASN A 44 26.70 9.51 -26.11
CA ASN A 44 25.69 8.47 -26.09
C ASN A 44 25.82 7.58 -24.83
N THR A 45 27.04 7.21 -24.45
CA THR A 45 27.30 6.45 -23.23
C THR A 45 26.88 7.21 -21.98
N LEU A 46 27.19 8.52 -21.89
CA LEU A 46 26.75 9.37 -20.77
C LEU A 46 25.22 9.46 -20.69
N ARG A 47 24.55 9.67 -21.83
CA ARG A 47 23.09 9.69 -21.89
C ARG A 47 22.49 8.35 -21.43
N LEU A 48 23.02 7.24 -21.93
CA LEU A 48 22.53 5.91 -21.59
C LEU A 48 22.76 5.56 -20.11
N ALA A 49 23.89 5.97 -19.53
CA ALA A 49 24.14 5.84 -18.10
C ALA A 49 23.15 6.67 -17.26
N GLY A 50 22.80 7.88 -17.72
CA GLY A 50 21.74 8.69 -17.11
C GLY A 50 20.38 8.00 -17.15
N GLU A 51 19.99 7.43 -18.29
CA GLU A 51 18.74 6.69 -18.43
C GLU A 51 18.67 5.46 -17.50
N TYR A 52 19.79 4.72 -17.35
CA TYR A 52 19.87 3.62 -16.41
C TYR A 52 19.85 4.06 -14.93
N MET A 53 20.41 5.23 -14.62
CA MET A 53 20.26 5.82 -13.29
C MET A 53 18.78 6.10 -12.99
N ASP A 54 18.09 6.74 -13.93
CA ASP A 54 16.68 7.11 -13.80
C ASP A 54 15.77 5.87 -13.72
N SER A 55 16.13 4.76 -14.38
CA SER A 55 15.43 3.48 -14.27
C SER A 55 15.76 2.68 -13.01
N GLY A 56 16.69 3.16 -12.17
CA GLY A 56 17.17 2.46 -10.97
C GLY A 56 18.13 1.30 -11.27
N GLU A 57 18.58 1.14 -12.51
CA GLU A 57 19.56 0.15 -12.95
C GLU A 57 21.00 0.64 -12.69
N TYR A 58 21.28 1.04 -11.46
CA TYR A 58 22.53 1.71 -11.07
C TYR A 58 23.78 0.93 -11.46
N GLN A 59 23.78 -0.40 -11.34
CA GLN A 59 24.95 -1.22 -11.71
C GLN A 59 25.28 -1.12 -13.20
N ARG A 60 24.26 -1.16 -14.08
CA ARG A 60 24.49 -1.06 -15.53
C ARG A 60 24.98 0.33 -15.93
N ALA A 61 24.47 1.36 -15.26
CA ALA A 61 24.94 2.73 -15.43
C ALA A 61 26.42 2.85 -15.07
N LEU A 62 26.82 2.31 -13.90
CA LEU A 62 28.21 2.30 -13.46
C LEU A 62 29.13 1.51 -14.41
N ASP A 63 28.70 0.34 -14.87
CA ASP A 63 29.48 -0.48 -15.81
C ASP A 63 29.76 0.25 -17.14
N LEU A 64 28.83 1.11 -17.60
CA LEU A 64 29.03 1.95 -18.79
C LEU A 64 30.04 3.07 -18.54
N LEU A 65 29.94 3.73 -17.38
CA LEU A 65 30.85 4.82 -17.01
C LEU A 65 32.25 4.32 -16.71
N ASP A 66 32.40 3.15 -16.10
CA ASP A 66 33.70 2.55 -15.84
C ASP A 66 34.42 2.25 -17.16
N LYS A 67 33.71 1.75 -18.20
CA LYS A 67 34.30 1.60 -19.55
C LYS A 67 34.74 2.93 -20.14
N LEU A 68 33.91 3.97 -20.01
CA LEU A 68 34.22 5.30 -20.51
C LEU A 68 35.44 5.91 -19.79
N LEU A 69 35.55 5.70 -18.47
CA LEU A 69 36.67 6.19 -17.65
C LEU A 69 37.95 5.36 -17.83
N ILE A 70 37.85 4.10 -18.24
CA ILE A 70 39.01 3.31 -18.68
C ILE A 70 39.59 3.91 -19.98
N GLU A 71 38.72 4.34 -20.91
CA GLU A 71 39.14 4.98 -22.16
C GLU A 71 39.65 6.42 -21.94
N ASN A 72 39.01 7.17 -21.04
CA ASN A 72 39.40 8.53 -20.67
C ASN A 72 39.21 8.78 -19.17
N ALA A 73 40.29 8.61 -18.40
CA ALA A 73 40.26 8.76 -16.95
C ALA A 73 39.98 10.19 -16.48
N ASP A 74 40.23 11.21 -17.30
CA ASP A 74 40.07 12.62 -16.92
C ASP A 74 38.70 13.20 -17.30
N ASP A 75 37.79 12.35 -17.80
CA ASP A 75 36.43 12.70 -18.15
C ASP A 75 35.62 13.15 -16.92
N GLN A 76 35.51 14.48 -16.74
CA GLN A 76 34.81 15.07 -15.59
C GLN A 76 33.31 14.76 -15.61
N ASP A 77 32.64 14.85 -16.76
CA ASP A 77 31.20 14.56 -16.84
C ASP A 77 30.91 13.11 -16.43
N ALA A 78 31.77 12.17 -16.83
CA ALA A 78 31.64 10.77 -16.45
C ALA A 78 31.87 10.54 -14.96
N ARG A 79 32.83 11.26 -14.35
CA ARG A 79 33.09 11.21 -12.90
C ARG A 79 31.92 11.77 -12.10
N ASP A 80 31.44 12.95 -12.49
CA ASP A 80 30.32 13.62 -11.83
C ASP A 80 29.05 12.76 -11.89
N LEU A 81 28.77 12.16 -13.06
CA LEU A 81 27.64 11.27 -13.22
C LEU A 81 27.79 9.98 -12.40
N ARG A 82 29.00 9.41 -12.33
CA ARG A 82 29.30 8.22 -11.51
C ARG A 82 29.05 8.49 -10.03
N ASP A 83 29.53 9.62 -9.52
CA ASP A 83 29.34 10.01 -8.12
C ASP A 83 27.86 10.25 -7.81
N LYS A 84 27.12 10.87 -8.74
CA LYS A 84 25.67 11.02 -8.64
C LYS A 84 24.96 9.67 -8.56
N ILE A 85 25.31 8.72 -9.43
CA ILE A 85 24.72 7.37 -9.44
C ILE A 85 25.00 6.63 -8.13
N ILE A 86 26.21 6.72 -7.60
CA ILE A 86 26.57 6.10 -6.31
C ILE A 86 25.71 6.70 -5.18
N GLY A 87 25.53 8.01 -5.18
CA GLY A 87 24.67 8.70 -4.21
C GLY A 87 23.20 8.27 -4.29
N GLU A 88 22.64 8.21 -5.49
CA GLU A 88 21.26 7.73 -5.71
C GLU A 88 21.09 6.27 -5.32
N LYS A 89 22.05 5.39 -5.67
CA LYS A 89 22.05 3.98 -5.26
C LYS A 89 22.02 3.84 -3.74
N ALA A 90 22.86 4.59 -3.02
CA ALA A 90 22.89 4.55 -1.55
C ALA A 90 21.55 4.98 -0.94
N ARG A 91 20.94 6.07 -1.45
CA ARG A 91 19.62 6.53 -0.99
C ARG A 91 18.52 5.51 -1.27
N ALA A 92 18.56 4.88 -2.45
CA ALA A 92 17.61 3.85 -2.83
C ALA A 92 17.72 2.62 -1.91
N GLU A 93 18.95 2.20 -1.59
CA GLU A 93 19.22 1.10 -0.67
C GLU A 93 18.78 1.41 0.76
N ASP A 94 19.05 2.61 1.27
CA ASP A 94 18.59 3.05 2.59
C ASP A 94 17.06 3.06 2.67
N THR A 95 16.40 3.55 1.62
CA THR A 95 14.94 3.57 1.54
C THR A 95 14.35 2.16 1.48
N ALA A 96 14.97 1.26 0.72
CA ALA A 96 14.56 -0.14 0.63
C ALA A 96 14.73 -0.84 1.98
N ARG A 97 15.86 -0.62 2.66
CA ARG A 97 16.14 -1.17 3.99
C ARG A 97 15.15 -0.66 5.04
N ALA A 98 14.85 0.63 5.04
CA ALA A 98 13.86 1.21 5.95
C ALA A 98 12.47 0.59 5.75
N LYS A 99 12.03 0.43 4.49
CA LYS A 99 10.75 -0.24 4.18
C LYS A 99 10.72 -1.68 4.68
N GLN A 100 11.79 -2.44 4.44
CA GLN A 100 11.89 -3.83 4.90
C GLN A 100 11.82 -3.94 6.42
N SER A 101 12.49 -3.05 7.17
CA SER A 101 12.40 -3.02 8.63
C SER A 101 10.98 -2.76 9.12
N THR A 102 10.28 -1.77 8.53
CA THR A 102 8.90 -1.45 8.92
C THR A 102 7.92 -2.59 8.60
N GLU A 103 8.11 -3.28 7.48
CA GLU A 103 7.26 -4.41 7.10
C GLU A 103 7.48 -5.61 8.02
N THR A 104 8.74 -5.89 8.38
CA THR A 104 9.09 -6.96 9.32
C THR A 104 8.52 -6.70 10.72
N GLU A 105 8.57 -5.45 11.21
CA GLU A 105 7.98 -5.08 12.50
C GLU A 105 6.46 -5.16 12.48
N ALA A 106 5.82 -4.68 11.40
CA ALA A 106 4.38 -4.78 11.24
C ALA A 106 3.91 -6.24 11.16
N GLU A 107 4.69 -7.12 10.52
CA GLU A 107 4.37 -8.54 10.43
C GLU A 107 4.52 -9.25 11.79
N LYS A 108 5.56 -8.94 12.57
CA LYS A 108 5.71 -9.44 13.94
C LYS A 108 4.55 -9.00 14.84
N ALA A 109 4.18 -7.72 14.78
CA ALA A 109 3.04 -7.20 15.55
C ALA A 109 1.72 -7.89 15.18
N ARG A 110 1.51 -8.19 13.89
CA ARG A 110 0.35 -8.97 13.42
C ARG A 110 0.35 -10.39 13.95
N GLN A 111 1.51 -11.06 13.97
CA GLN A 111 1.63 -12.42 14.51
C GLN A 111 1.33 -12.46 16.01
N GLU A 112 1.84 -11.49 16.78
CA GLU A 112 1.56 -11.37 18.22
C GLU A 112 0.07 -11.10 18.49
N ALA A 113 -0.56 -10.19 17.73
CA ALA A 113 -1.99 -9.91 17.83
C ALA A 113 -2.85 -11.14 17.48
N LEU A 114 -2.45 -11.90 16.46
CA LEU A 114 -3.12 -13.13 16.07
C LEU A 114 -3.00 -14.17 17.18
N SER A 115 -1.79 -14.37 17.74
CA SER A 115 -1.56 -15.29 18.85
C SER A 115 -2.42 -14.94 20.07
N LYS A 116 -2.45 -13.66 20.47
CA LYS A 116 -3.29 -13.19 21.57
C LYS A 116 -4.77 -13.43 21.33
N SER A 117 -5.25 -13.19 20.10
CA SER A 117 -6.66 -13.43 19.73
C SER A 117 -7.01 -14.92 19.79
N LEU A 118 -6.10 -15.80 19.35
CA LEU A 118 -6.28 -17.25 19.46
C LEU A 118 -6.31 -17.71 20.92
N SER A 119 -5.44 -17.18 21.78
CA SER A 119 -5.45 -17.48 23.21
C SER A 119 -6.74 -17.01 23.88
N GLN A 120 -7.20 -15.79 23.60
CA GLN A 120 -8.48 -15.26 24.13
C GLN A 120 -9.68 -16.09 23.67
N LEU A 121 -9.68 -16.56 22.42
CA LEU A 121 -10.73 -17.44 21.92
C LEU A 121 -10.70 -18.80 22.65
N GLY A 122 -9.52 -19.33 22.92
CA GLY A 122 -9.32 -20.52 23.74
C GLY A 122 -9.90 -20.36 25.15
N GLU A 123 -9.52 -19.28 25.84
CA GLU A 123 -10.03 -18.94 27.17
C GLU A 123 -11.54 -18.72 27.18
N SER A 124 -12.10 -18.07 26.15
CA SER A 124 -13.56 -17.86 26.04
C SER A 124 -14.31 -19.17 25.83
N ILE A 125 -13.77 -20.10 25.03
CA ILE A 125 -14.37 -21.42 24.83
C ILE A 125 -14.28 -22.26 26.12
N GLU A 126 -13.16 -22.18 26.83
CA GLU A 126 -12.97 -22.87 28.11
C GLU A 126 -13.89 -22.30 29.20
N SER A 127 -13.97 -20.98 29.31
CA SER A 127 -14.88 -20.27 30.22
C SER A 127 -16.35 -20.58 29.92
N SER A 128 -16.72 -20.64 28.63
CA SER A 128 -18.07 -21.00 28.20
C SER A 128 -18.41 -22.49 28.38
N ARG A 129 -17.40 -23.36 28.55
CA ARG A 129 -17.57 -24.77 28.94
C ARG A 129 -17.67 -24.94 30.46
N GLN A 130 -16.90 -24.17 31.23
CA GLN A 130 -16.92 -24.23 32.70
C GLN A 130 -18.14 -23.54 33.31
N ASN A 131 -18.60 -22.45 32.68
CA ASN A 131 -19.86 -21.80 33.01
C ASN A 131 -20.79 -21.93 31.80
N PRO A 132 -21.61 -22.99 31.68
CA PRO A 132 -22.69 -22.99 30.70
C PRO A 132 -23.50 -21.71 30.93
N PRO A 133 -23.89 -20.97 29.87
CA PRO A 133 -24.76 -19.83 30.05
C PRO A 133 -25.98 -20.33 30.80
N GLU A 134 -26.12 -19.88 32.05
CA GLU A 134 -27.37 -19.99 32.75
C GLU A 134 -28.36 -19.36 31.78
N VAL A 135 -29.25 -20.20 31.23
CA VAL A 135 -30.29 -19.74 30.35
C VAL A 135 -31.08 -18.78 31.22
N VAL A 136 -30.80 -17.48 31.12
CA VAL A 136 -31.63 -16.42 31.67
C VAL A 136 -32.90 -16.48 30.82
N VAL A 137 -33.73 -17.47 31.14
CA VAL A 137 -35.05 -17.69 30.59
C VAL A 137 -35.85 -16.47 31.00
N ARG A 138 -35.90 -15.49 30.09
CA ARG A 138 -37.11 -14.75 29.67
C ARG A 138 -38.00 -14.10 30.75
N THR A 139 -37.59 -14.00 32.00
CA THR A 139 -38.43 -13.48 33.09
C THR A 139 -38.22 -11.99 33.40
N GLN A 140 -37.20 -11.35 32.82
CA GLN A 140 -36.99 -9.90 32.97
C GLN A 140 -37.81 -9.06 31.99
N THR A 141 -38.15 -9.60 30.81
CA THR A 141 -38.86 -8.86 29.75
C THR A 141 -40.29 -8.46 30.09
N ASP A 142 -41.00 -9.21 30.95
CA ASP A 142 -42.41 -8.93 31.20
C ASP A 142 -42.60 -7.87 32.30
N LYS A 143 -41.73 -7.87 33.32
CA LYS A 143 -41.78 -6.86 34.39
C LYS A 143 -41.31 -5.48 33.92
N GLU A 144 -40.25 -5.43 33.11
CA GLU A 144 -39.74 -4.16 32.55
C GLU A 144 -40.71 -3.54 31.55
N LYS A 145 -41.42 -4.35 30.75
CA LYS A 145 -42.48 -3.88 29.84
C LYS A 145 -43.71 -3.37 30.59
N GLU A 146 -44.14 -4.05 31.65
CA GLU A 146 -45.28 -3.60 32.46
C GLU A 146 -44.95 -2.29 33.21
N GLN A 147 -43.71 -2.16 33.69
CA GLN A 147 -43.22 -0.92 34.33
C GLN A 147 -43.16 0.23 33.32
N GLN A 148 -42.56 0.02 32.14
CA GLN A 148 -42.50 1.03 31.08
C GLN A 148 -43.89 1.46 30.60
N GLN A 149 -44.84 0.53 30.52
CA GLN A 149 -46.20 0.84 30.08
C GLN A 149 -46.95 1.69 31.11
N LYS A 150 -46.79 1.40 32.42
CA LYS A 150 -47.34 2.25 33.50
C LYS A 150 -46.70 3.63 33.54
N ASP A 151 -45.40 3.72 33.30
CA ASP A 151 -44.69 5.01 33.28
C ASP A 151 -45.11 5.88 32.10
N LEU A 152 -45.29 5.29 30.91
CA LEU A 152 -45.83 5.99 29.73
C LEU A 152 -47.27 6.48 29.96
N GLU A 153 -48.12 5.67 30.59
CA GLU A 153 -49.52 6.04 30.85
C GLU A 153 -49.60 7.21 31.84
N ASN A 154 -48.81 7.17 32.91
CA ASN A 154 -48.71 8.24 33.90
C ASN A 154 -48.17 9.55 33.31
N LEU A 155 -47.19 9.48 32.39
CA LEU A 155 -46.68 10.65 31.66
C LEU A 155 -47.78 11.27 30.79
N SER A 156 -48.51 10.45 30.03
CA SER A 156 -49.56 10.92 29.14
C SER A 156 -50.74 11.58 29.88
N ALA A 157 -51.08 11.06 31.07
CA ALA A 157 -52.13 11.63 31.92
C ALA A 157 -51.71 13.01 32.45
N ARG A 158 -50.46 13.15 32.91
CA ARG A 158 -49.90 14.42 33.38
C ARG A 158 -49.82 15.46 32.27
N GLU A 159 -49.51 15.07 31.04
CA GLU A 159 -49.48 15.97 29.89
C GLU A 159 -50.87 16.52 29.54
N LYS A 160 -51.90 15.66 29.55
CA LYS A 160 -53.28 16.08 29.33
C LYS A 160 -53.76 17.03 30.42
N GLU A 161 -53.44 16.76 31.68
CA GLU A 161 -53.80 17.64 32.80
C GLU A 161 -53.12 19.01 32.69
N LYS A 162 -51.82 19.03 32.35
CA LYS A 162 -51.08 20.28 32.09
C LYS A 162 -51.68 21.05 30.92
N ALA A 163 -52.03 20.38 29.82
CA ALA A 163 -52.63 21.01 28.65
C ALA A 163 -53.99 21.65 28.97
N LEU A 164 -54.83 20.96 29.77
CA LEU A 164 -56.11 21.49 30.23
C LEU A 164 -55.92 22.70 31.16
N LYS A 165 -54.93 22.64 32.07
CA LYS A 165 -54.61 23.75 32.97
C LYS A 165 -54.03 24.96 32.24
N VAL A 166 -53.21 24.75 31.22
CA VAL A 166 -52.73 25.84 30.36
C VAL A 166 -53.91 26.45 29.59
N ARG A 167 -54.82 25.64 29.06
CA ARG A 167 -56.01 26.13 28.35
C ARG A 167 -56.95 26.92 29.27
N SER A 168 -57.15 26.50 30.52
CA SER A 168 -57.97 27.24 31.47
C SER A 168 -57.33 28.55 31.94
N LEU A 169 -55.99 28.61 32.02
CA LEU A 169 -55.26 29.84 32.31
C LEU A 169 -55.28 30.83 31.13
N LEU A 170 -55.27 30.34 29.89
CA LEU A 170 -55.48 31.20 28.72
C LEU A 170 -56.89 31.80 28.69
N ASP A 171 -57.92 31.00 29.00
CA ASP A 171 -59.32 31.44 28.98
C ASP A 171 -59.66 32.41 30.13
N SER A 172 -58.98 32.29 31.27
CA SER A 172 -59.11 33.21 32.42
C SER A 172 -58.24 34.46 32.33
N GLY A 173 -57.25 34.50 31.43
CA GLY A 173 -56.38 35.65 31.18
C GLY A 173 -56.86 36.61 30.09
N ILE A 174 -57.95 36.29 29.39
CA ILE A 174 -58.59 37.16 28.40
C ILE A 174 -59.88 37.73 29.02
N ARG A 175 -59.73 38.68 29.95
CA ARG A 175 -60.76 39.66 30.34
C ARG A 175 -60.10 40.97 30.73
#